data_AF-A0A2D8XM86-F1
#
_entry.id   AF-A0A2D8XM86-F1
#
_cell.length_a   1.000
_cell.length_b   1.000
_cell.length_c   1.000
_cell.angle_alpha   90.00
_cell.angle_beta   90.00
_cell.angle_gamma   90.00
#
_symmetry.space_group_name_H-M   'P 1'
#
loop_
_entity.id
_entity.type
_entity.pdbx_description
1 polymer ?
#
loop_
_entity_poly.entity_id
_entity_poly.type
_entity_poly.pdbx_seq_one_letter_code
_entity_poly.pdbx_strand_id
1 'polypeptide(L)'
;LDSTSARYADATVKLILGDMGKEYMKFWEIEGPGAMCYQPNNTEKSMFWLTLEELHSAQEQAERDNDGSLVETFRRILESVQNIDPTAGAGYIINDHEGMRYFYIDYNKESE
;
A
#
# COMPACT_ATOMS: atom_id res chain seq x y z
N LEU A 1 0.81 20.11 -19.20
CA LEU A 1 0.40 18.78 -18.71
C LEU A 1 -0.69 19.03 -17.68
N ASP A 2 -1.93 18.82 -18.15
CA ASP A 2 -3.17 19.39 -17.65
C ASP A 2 -3.53 18.97 -16.21
N SER A 3 -3.89 19.96 -15.38
CA SER A 3 -4.50 19.80 -14.06
C SER A 3 -5.77 18.94 -14.08
N THR A 4 -6.43 18.87 -15.23
CA THR A 4 -7.56 18.01 -15.54
C THR A 4 -7.18 16.52 -15.46
N SER A 5 -6.03 16.13 -16.00
CA SER A 5 -5.54 14.74 -16.00
C SER A 5 -5.25 14.23 -14.58
N ALA A 6 -4.66 15.10 -13.75
CA ALA A 6 -4.39 14.80 -12.35
C ALA A 6 -5.67 14.62 -11.53
N ARG A 7 -6.70 15.46 -11.75
CA ARG A 7 -8.01 15.31 -11.10
C ARG A 7 -8.75 14.03 -11.52
N TYR A 8 -8.66 13.63 -12.79
CA TYR A 8 -9.25 12.37 -13.24
C TYR A 8 -8.49 11.15 -12.69
N ALA A 9 -7.17 11.22 -12.58
CA ALA A 9 -6.36 10.17 -11.94
C ALA A 9 -6.72 10.04 -10.45
N ASP A 10 -6.83 11.14 -9.73
CA ASP A 10 -7.16 11.16 -8.30
C ASP A 10 -8.59 10.64 -8.01
N ALA A 11 -9.59 11.05 -8.80
CA ALA A 11 -10.95 10.53 -8.68
C ALA A 11 -11.06 9.04 -9.03
N THR A 12 -10.28 8.57 -10.02
CA THR A 12 -10.22 7.16 -10.39
C THR A 12 -9.53 6.33 -9.31
N VAL A 13 -8.45 6.86 -8.72
CA VAL A 13 -7.75 6.27 -7.58
C VAL A 13 -8.70 6.18 -6.38
N LYS A 14 -9.45 7.23 -6.03
CA LYS A 14 -10.44 7.22 -4.94
C LYS A 14 -11.58 6.21 -5.17
N LEU A 15 -12.08 6.09 -6.41
CA LEU A 15 -13.08 5.08 -6.79
C LEU A 15 -12.54 3.64 -6.67
N ILE A 16 -11.31 3.40 -7.13
CA ILE A 16 -10.65 2.11 -7.00
C ILE A 16 -10.41 1.81 -5.51
N LEU A 17 -9.89 2.76 -4.74
CA LEU A 17 -9.58 2.58 -3.32
C LEU A 17 -10.84 2.35 -2.45
N GLY A 18 -11.97 2.99 -2.77
CA GLY A 18 -13.24 2.77 -2.07
C GLY A 18 -13.81 1.36 -2.30
N ASP A 19 -13.76 0.86 -3.54
CA ASP A 19 -14.16 -0.53 -3.84
C ASP A 19 -13.14 -1.52 -3.26
N MET A 20 -11.85 -1.14 -3.25
CA MET A 20 -10.78 -1.91 -2.62
C MET A 20 -10.82 -1.90 -1.10
N GLY A 21 -11.58 -1.02 -0.42
CA GLY A 21 -11.69 -1.05 1.03
C GLY A 21 -12.40 -2.31 1.52
N LYS A 22 -13.41 -2.78 0.78
CA LYS A 22 -14.07 -4.07 1.06
C LYS A 22 -13.14 -5.26 0.84
N GLU A 23 -12.36 -5.22 -0.23
CA GLU A 23 -11.36 -6.28 -0.49
C GLU A 23 -10.24 -6.24 0.55
N TYR A 24 -9.75 -5.05 0.92
CA TYR A 24 -8.75 -4.85 1.96
C TYR A 24 -9.20 -5.48 3.28
N MET A 25 -10.44 -5.21 3.70
CA MET A 25 -11.00 -5.82 4.91
C MET A 25 -11.04 -7.34 4.84
N LYS A 26 -11.40 -7.94 3.70
CA LYS A 26 -11.38 -9.40 3.53
C LYS A 26 -9.98 -9.98 3.68
N PHE A 27 -8.98 -9.38 3.04
CA PHE A 27 -7.59 -9.83 3.19
C PHE A 27 -7.10 -9.66 4.62
N TRP A 28 -7.46 -8.55 5.28
CA TRP A 28 -7.14 -8.33 6.68
C TRP A 28 -7.77 -9.38 7.60
N GLU A 29 -9.03 -9.76 7.38
CA GLU A 29 -9.71 -10.79 8.18
C GLU A 29 -9.10 -12.19 7.99
N ILE A 30 -8.55 -12.48 6.81
CA ILE A 30 -7.98 -13.79 6.47
C ILE A 30 -6.50 -13.90 6.86
N GLU A 31 -5.69 -12.90 6.47
CA GLU A 31 -4.24 -12.91 6.58
C GLU A 31 -3.74 -12.13 7.81
N GLY A 32 -4.59 -11.30 8.43
CA GLY A 32 -4.22 -10.39 9.49
C GLY A 32 -3.63 -9.06 9.00
N PRO A 33 -3.01 -8.28 9.89
CA PRO A 33 -2.48 -6.95 9.56
C PRO A 33 -1.48 -6.98 8.41
N GLY A 34 -1.61 -6.00 7.51
CA GLY A 34 -0.78 -5.94 6.31
C GLY A 34 -1.12 -4.78 5.38
N ALA A 35 -0.47 -4.77 4.22
CA ALA A 35 -0.70 -3.81 3.16
C ALA A 35 -1.06 -4.48 1.85
N MET A 36 -1.93 -3.84 1.07
CA MET A 36 -2.20 -4.25 -0.29
C MET A 36 -1.16 -3.65 -1.23
N CYS A 37 -0.38 -4.49 -1.89
CA CYS A 37 0.66 -4.08 -2.83
C CYS A 37 0.15 -4.14 -4.28
N TYR A 38 0.36 -3.06 -5.03
CA TYR A 38 0.11 -2.96 -6.46
C TYR A 38 1.43 -2.83 -7.24
N GLN A 39 1.65 -3.76 -8.16
CA GLN A 39 2.78 -3.79 -9.10
C GLN A 39 2.26 -3.73 -10.54
N PRO A 40 2.02 -2.54 -11.11
CA PRO A 40 1.45 -2.40 -12.46
C PRO A 40 2.34 -3.00 -13.56
N ASN A 41 3.64 -3.06 -13.31
CA ASN A 41 4.64 -3.56 -14.24
C ASN A 41 4.78 -5.09 -14.20
N ASN A 42 4.09 -5.79 -13.29
CA ASN A 42 4.13 -7.24 -13.17
C ASN A 42 2.92 -7.88 -13.87
N THR A 43 3.16 -8.69 -14.90
CA THR A 43 2.09 -9.29 -15.72
C THR A 43 1.44 -10.53 -15.10
N GLU A 44 2.04 -11.13 -14.06
CA GLU A 44 1.53 -12.36 -13.44
C GLU A 44 0.76 -12.10 -12.13
N LYS A 45 1.24 -11.17 -11.29
CA LYS A 45 0.59 -10.76 -10.05
C LYS A 45 0.70 -9.25 -9.89
N SER A 46 -0.31 -8.54 -10.37
CA SER A 46 -0.37 -7.09 -10.28
C SER A 46 -0.84 -6.60 -8.92
N MET A 47 -1.61 -7.38 -8.16
CA MET A 47 -2.03 -7.08 -6.79
C MET A 47 -1.82 -8.27 -5.86
N PHE A 48 -1.29 -8.03 -4.67
CA PHE A 48 -1.10 -9.05 -3.65
C PHE A 48 -1.03 -8.44 -2.25
N TRP A 49 -1.38 -9.26 -1.25
CA TRP A 49 -1.26 -8.88 0.16
C TRP A 49 0.17 -9.06 0.64
N LEU A 50 0.64 -8.13 1.47
CA LEU A 50 1.88 -8.24 2.21
C LEU A 50 1.57 -8.25 3.70
N THR A 51 1.79 -9.39 4.33
CA THR A 51 1.66 -9.56 5.78
C THR A 51 2.78 -8.84 6.54
N LEU A 52 2.63 -8.66 7.85
CA LEU A 52 3.71 -8.14 8.70
C LEU A 52 4.99 -8.99 8.59
N GLU A 53 4.86 -10.32 8.50
CA GLU A 53 6.00 -11.23 8.37
C GLU A 53 6.76 -10.99 7.07
N GLU A 54 6.05 -10.89 5.94
CA GLU A 54 6.66 -10.62 4.65
C GLU A 54 7.30 -9.23 4.58
N LEU A 55 6.66 -8.22 5.18
CA LEU A 55 7.20 -6.86 5.27
C LEU A 55 8.49 -6.81 6.12
N HIS A 56 8.51 -7.52 7.25
CA HIS A 56 9.71 -7.66 8.07
C HIS A 56 10.82 -8.38 7.32
N SER A 57 10.52 -9.51 6.68
CA SER A 57 11.51 -10.25 5.88
C SER A 57 12.08 -9.41 4.75
N ALA A 58 11.25 -8.57 4.10
CA ALA A 58 11.69 -7.66 3.05
C ALA A 58 12.58 -6.53 3.59
N GLN A 59 12.27 -5.98 4.78
CA GLN A 59 13.13 -5.03 5.47
C GLN A 59 14.50 -5.65 5.77
N GLU A 60 14.55 -6.84 6.35
CA GLU A 60 15.82 -7.52 6.69
C GLU A 60 16.66 -7.80 5.43
N GLN A 61 16.00 -8.12 4.31
CA GLN A 61 16.70 -8.29 3.03
C GLN A 61 17.29 -6.96 2.54
N ALA A 62 16.55 -5.86 2.60
CA ALA A 62 17.06 -4.54 2.26
C ALA A 62 18.24 -4.11 3.15
N GLU A 63 18.23 -4.47 4.44
CA GLU A 63 19.35 -4.25 5.36
C GLU A 63 20.60 -5.04 4.92
N ARG A 64 20.43 -6.32 4.54
CA ARG A 64 21.53 -7.15 4.01
C ARG A 64 22.11 -6.59 2.72
N ASP A 65 21.27 -6.01 1.87
CA ASP A 65 21.65 -5.43 0.57
C ASP A 65 22.22 -4.01 0.70
N ASN A 66 22.27 -3.45 1.92
CA ASN A 66 22.71 -2.08 2.22
C ASN A 66 21.86 -0.99 1.52
N ASP A 67 20.58 -1.27 1.26
CA ASP A 67 19.64 -0.29 0.70
C ASP A 67 18.90 0.45 1.82
N GLY A 68 19.57 1.44 2.41
CA GLY A 68 19.01 2.22 3.53
C GLY A 68 17.71 2.96 3.19
N SER A 69 17.47 3.32 1.93
CA SER A 69 16.22 3.98 1.52
C SER A 69 15.04 3.02 1.61
N LEU A 70 15.25 1.79 1.16
CA LEU A 70 14.23 0.76 1.18
C LEU A 70 13.96 0.24 2.60
N VAL A 71 14.99 0.14 3.45
CA VAL A 71 14.86 -0.19 4.88
C VAL A 71 13.94 0.81 5.58
N GLU A 72 14.19 2.11 5.43
CA GLU A 72 13.36 3.15 6.03
C GLU A 72 11.91 3.13 5.49
N THR A 73 11.74 2.75 4.22
CA THR A 73 10.42 2.60 3.61
C THR A 73 9.64 1.45 4.26
N PHE A 74 10.22 0.26 4.35
CA PHE A 74 9.57 -0.88 5.02
C PHE A 74 9.31 -0.62 6.50
N ARG A 75 10.24 0.04 7.20
CA ARG A 75 10.04 0.44 8.58
C ARG A 75 8.78 1.31 8.76
N ARG A 76 8.62 2.34 7.92
CA ARG A 76 7.42 3.21 7.95
C ARG A 76 6.13 2.45 7.63
N ILE A 77 6.20 1.53 6.66
CA ILE A 77 5.06 0.68 6.31
C ILE A 77 4.67 -0.15 7.53
N LEU A 78 5.61 -0.91 8.11
CA LEU A 78 5.40 -1.75 9.30
C LEU A 78 4.82 -0.95 10.47
N GLU A 79 5.41 0.21 10.76
CA GLU A 79 4.92 1.10 11.82
C GLU A 79 3.48 1.57 11.57
N SER A 80 3.10 1.77 10.31
CA SER A 80 1.75 2.16 9.97
C SER A 80 0.78 0.98 10.02
N VAL A 81 1.04 -0.11 9.28
CA VAL A 81 0.09 -1.21 9.11
C VAL A 81 -0.23 -1.95 10.40
N GLN A 82 0.71 -2.05 11.35
CA GLN A 82 0.46 -2.68 12.64
C GLN A 82 -0.55 -1.90 13.52
N ASN A 83 -0.77 -0.62 13.21
CA ASN A 83 -1.62 0.30 13.97
C ASN A 83 -2.91 0.67 13.22
N ILE A 84 -3.16 0.11 12.04
CA ILE A 84 -4.38 0.38 11.27
C ILE A 84 -5.58 -0.31 11.93
N ASP A 85 -6.67 0.44 12.11
CA ASP A 85 -8.00 -0.12 12.24
C ASP A 85 -8.57 -0.32 10.81
N PRO A 86 -8.76 -1.56 10.34
CA PRO A 86 -9.20 -1.85 8.98
C PRO A 86 -10.62 -1.36 8.69
N THR A 87 -11.39 -0.98 9.72
CA THR A 87 -12.72 -0.37 9.56
C THR A 87 -12.63 1.14 9.33
N ALA A 88 -11.51 1.77 9.69
CA ALA A 88 -11.29 3.21 9.60
C ALA A 88 -10.27 3.61 8.53
N GLY A 89 -9.44 2.68 8.06
CA GLY A 89 -8.50 2.98 6.97
C GLY A 89 -7.78 1.75 6.42
N ALA A 90 -6.90 1.99 5.45
CA ALA A 90 -6.13 0.95 4.78
C ALA A 90 -4.75 1.42 4.36
N GLY A 91 -3.79 0.47 4.34
CA GLY A 91 -2.43 0.66 3.86
C GLY A 91 -2.25 0.08 2.46
N TYR A 92 -1.81 0.91 1.52
CA TYR A 92 -1.52 0.50 0.14
C TYR A 92 -0.06 0.78 -0.20
N ILE A 93 0.53 -0.12 -0.96
CA ILE A 93 1.88 0.04 -1.53
C ILE A 93 1.73 0.07 -3.05
N ILE A 94 2.33 1.06 -3.69
CA ILE A 94 2.52 1.08 -5.13
C ILE A 94 4.01 0.86 -5.39
N ASN A 95 4.33 -0.18 -6.14
CA ASN A 95 5.70 -0.49 -6.53
C ASN A 95 5.77 -0.58 -8.05
N ASP A 96 6.23 0.51 -8.66
CA ASP A 96 6.36 0.67 -10.11
C ASP A 96 7.77 1.13 -10.49
N HIS A 97 7.96 1.53 -11.74
CA HIS A 97 9.25 2.00 -12.26
C HIS A 97 9.82 3.24 -11.55
N GLU A 98 9.00 4.03 -10.85
CA GLU A 98 9.44 5.16 -10.04
C GLU A 98 9.84 4.76 -8.61
N GLY A 99 9.60 3.49 -8.24
CA GLY A 99 9.97 2.89 -6.96
C GLY A 99 8.78 2.56 -6.07
N MET A 100 9.09 2.17 -4.84
CA MET A 100 8.09 1.79 -3.83
C MET A 100 7.58 3.02 -3.07
N ARG A 101 6.26 3.16 -3.01
CA ARG A 101 5.55 4.25 -2.31
C ARG A 101 4.45 3.68 -1.44
N TYR A 102 4.33 4.20 -0.23
CA TYR A 102 3.29 3.82 0.73
C TYR A 102 2.22 4.90 0.87
N PHE A 103 0.97 4.48 0.92
CA PHE A 103 -0.19 5.34 1.10
C PHE A 103 -1.06 4.78 2.22
N TYR A 104 -1.32 5.61 3.23
CA TYR A 104 -2.38 5.35 4.20
C TYR A 104 -3.63 6.11 3.78
N ILE A 105 -4.74 5.40 3.65
CA ILE A 105 -6.05 5.97 3.34
C ILE A 105 -6.90 5.92 4.60
N ASP A 106 -7.31 7.09 5.06
CA ASP A 106 -8.29 7.24 6.13
C ASP A 106 -9.68 7.32 5.48
N TYR A 107 -10.54 6.33 5.74
CA TYR A 107 -11.89 6.28 5.19
C TYR A 107 -12.78 7.41 5.73
N ASN A 108 -12.42 8.01 6.87
CA ASN A 108 -13.19 9.05 7.52
C ASN A 108 -12.78 10.46 7.07
N LYS A 109 -11.62 10.61 6.42
CA LYS A 109 -11.26 11.87 5.79
C LYS A 109 -11.90 11.94 4.42
N GLU A 110 -12.87 12.83 4.28
CA GLU A 110 -13.37 13.18 2.96
C GLU A 110 -12.19 13.60 2.08
N SER A 111 -12.16 12.98 0.92
CA SER A 111 -11.24 13.25 -0.17
C SER A 111 -11.32 14.72 -0.60
N GLU A 112 -10.58 15.62 0.06
CA GLU A 112 -10.38 17.01 -0.39
C GLU A 112 -9.86 17.08 -1.83
#